data_AF-A0A9E1MNU1-F1
#
_entry.id   AF-A0A9E1MNU1-F1
#
_cell.length_a   1.000
_cell.length_b   1.000
_cell.length_c   1.000
_cell.angle_alpha   90.00
_cell.angle_beta   90.00
_cell.angle_gamma   90.00
#
_symmetry.space_group_name_H-M   'P 1'
#
loop_
_entity.id
_entity.type
_entity.pdbx_description
1 polymer ?
#
loop_
_entity_poly.entity_id
_entity_poly.type
_entity_poly.pdbx_seq_one_letter_code
_entity_poly.pdbx_strand_id
1 'polypeptide(L)'
;MKTCPEHKHIGTDGKEGKEETFRCRYGKVYLYVSGEGKKENIHGFVPETDTTVFHEIILNPGEQYTIVPEMLHWFQAGPDGAVISEFSTKSTDETDVFTEKNSERNKN
;
A
#
# COMPACT_ATOMS: atom_id res chain seq x y z
N MET A 1 -12.02 -9.73 -4.47
CA MET A 1 -11.31 -8.44 -4.36
C MET A 1 -9.86 -8.71 -4.05
N LYS A 2 -8.93 -7.97 -4.66
CA LYS A 2 -7.49 -8.16 -4.46
C LYS A 2 -6.98 -7.10 -3.48
N THR A 3 -6.34 -7.54 -2.40
CA THR A 3 -5.68 -6.69 -1.41
C THR A 3 -4.17 -6.83 -1.59
N CYS A 4 -3.43 -5.73 -1.55
CA CYS A 4 -1.99 -5.77 -1.34
C CYS A 4 -1.74 -5.74 0.18
N PRO A 5 -1.04 -6.72 0.76
CA PRO A 5 -0.84 -6.80 2.21
C PRO A 5 0.02 -5.65 2.74
N GLU A 6 -0.07 -5.42 4.04
CA GLU A 6 0.69 -4.36 4.71
C GLU A 6 2.20 -4.60 4.64
N HIS A 7 2.91 -3.58 4.18
CA HIS A 7 4.36 -3.57 4.09
C HIS A 7 4.92 -2.16 4.17
N LYS A 8 6.24 -2.06 4.23
CA LYS A 8 7.00 -0.82 4.10
C LYS A 8 8.26 -1.03 3.28
N HIS A 9 8.72 0.05 2.65
CA HIS A 9 9.95 0.07 1.88
C HIS A 9 11.11 0.51 2.78
N ILE A 10 12.02 -0.41 3.07
CA ILE A 10 13.21 -0.11 3.89
C ILE A 10 14.41 0.22 3.02
N GLY A 11 15.33 1.02 3.58
CA GLY A 11 16.63 1.27 2.94
C GLY A 11 17.52 0.02 2.94
N THR A 12 18.35 -0.13 1.90
CA THR A 12 19.32 -1.22 1.77
C THR A 12 20.66 -0.72 1.23
N ASP A 13 21.76 -1.34 1.68
CA ASP A 13 23.13 -1.02 1.27
C ASP A 13 23.48 0.48 1.32
N GLY A 14 23.01 1.17 2.36
CA GLY A 14 23.23 2.60 2.55
C GLY A 14 22.40 3.52 1.64
N LYS A 15 21.40 2.98 0.93
CA LYS A 15 20.42 3.75 0.16
C LYS A 15 19.11 3.86 0.94
N GLU A 16 18.39 4.96 0.70
CA GLU A 16 17.02 5.14 1.21
C GLU A 16 16.09 4.09 0.61
N GLY A 17 15.00 3.80 1.33
CA GLY A 17 13.95 2.90 0.83
C GLY A 17 13.23 3.49 -0.39
N LYS A 18 12.42 2.66 -1.05
CA LYS A 18 11.60 3.10 -2.19
C LYS A 18 10.62 4.19 -1.73
N GLU A 19 10.62 5.33 -2.43
CA GLU A 19 9.51 6.28 -2.42
C GLU A 19 8.65 5.96 -3.63
N GLU A 20 7.33 5.84 -3.44
CA GLU A 20 6.40 5.54 -4.51
C GLU A 20 5.19 6.46 -4.51
N THR A 21 4.75 6.85 -5.70
CA THR A 21 3.55 7.63 -5.93
C THR A 21 2.54 6.79 -6.67
N PHE A 22 1.39 6.56 -6.04
CA PHE A 22 0.24 5.97 -6.68
C PHE A 22 -0.60 7.04 -7.35
N ARG A 23 -0.94 6.83 -8.62
CA ARG A 23 -1.94 7.62 -9.34
C ARG A 23 -3.05 6.72 -9.84
N CYS A 24 -4.26 6.94 -9.34
CA CYS A 24 -5.43 6.18 -9.78
C CYS A 24 -5.80 6.61 -11.21
N ARG A 25 -5.96 5.62 -12.10
CA ARG A 25 -6.32 5.81 -13.52
C ARG A 25 -7.76 5.42 -13.81
N TYR A 26 -8.30 4.48 -13.06
CA TYR A 26 -9.65 3.96 -13.21
C TYR A 26 -10.13 3.38 -11.87
N GLY A 27 -11.44 3.42 -11.63
CA GLY A 27 -12.06 2.84 -10.44
C GLY A 27 -11.72 3.61 -9.17
N LYS A 28 -11.42 2.91 -8.08
CA LYS A 28 -11.09 3.52 -6.79
C LYS A 28 -10.09 2.67 -6.01
N VAL A 29 -9.16 3.32 -5.33
CA VAL A 29 -8.22 2.67 -4.40
C VAL A 29 -8.49 3.18 -3.01
N TYR A 30 -8.66 2.25 -2.06
CA TYR A 30 -8.56 2.54 -0.64
C TYR A 30 -7.12 2.24 -0.23
N LEU A 31 -6.32 3.28 -0.05
CA LEU A 31 -4.95 3.21 0.43
C LEU A 31 -4.97 3.51 1.93
N TYR A 32 -4.31 2.68 2.72
CA TYR A 32 -4.17 2.86 4.14
C TYR A 32 -2.70 3.02 4.47
N VAL A 33 -2.38 4.05 5.26
CA VAL A 33 -0.99 4.37 5.63
C VAL A 33 -0.86 4.58 7.13
N SER A 34 0.38 4.70 7.59
CA SER A 34 0.70 5.14 8.95
C SER A 34 0.13 6.53 9.23
N GLY A 35 -0.59 6.70 10.33
CA GLY A 35 -1.24 7.96 10.71
C GLY A 35 -2.45 7.76 11.60
N GLU A 36 -3.17 8.84 11.89
CA GLU A 36 -4.42 8.75 12.65
C GLU A 36 -5.52 8.09 11.83
N GLY A 37 -5.99 6.94 12.28
CA GLY A 37 -7.07 6.19 11.65
C GLY A 37 -7.59 5.12 12.58
N LYS A 38 -8.81 4.63 12.31
CA LYS A 38 -9.46 3.62 13.13
C LYS A 38 -10.01 2.52 12.24
N LYS A 39 -9.79 1.28 12.67
CA LYS A 39 -10.22 0.06 11.97
C LYS A 39 -11.72 0.08 11.64
N GLU A 40 -12.53 0.68 12.50
CA GLU A 40 -13.99 0.71 12.37
C GLU A 40 -14.49 1.71 11.32
N ASN A 41 -13.62 2.61 10.84
CA ASN A 41 -13.99 3.72 9.97
C ASN A 41 -13.60 3.53 8.50
N ILE A 42 -12.97 2.41 8.14
CA ILE A 42 -12.46 2.19 6.79
C ILE A 42 -13.57 1.76 5.81
N HIS A 43 -13.41 2.07 4.52
CA HIS A 43 -14.34 1.67 3.45
C HIS A 43 -14.05 0.28 2.89
N GLY A 44 -12.78 -0.15 2.92
CA GLY A 44 -12.39 -1.50 2.54
C GLY A 44 -12.70 -2.51 3.64
N PHE A 45 -12.42 -3.78 3.39
CA PHE A 45 -12.41 -4.79 4.44
C PHE A 45 -10.99 -4.97 4.98
N VAL A 46 -10.89 -5.18 6.28
CA VAL A 46 -9.61 -5.48 6.94
C VAL A 46 -9.20 -6.89 6.50
N PRO A 47 -8.04 -7.06 5.84
CA PRO A 47 -7.58 -8.38 5.43
C PRO A 47 -7.31 -9.25 6.67
N GLU A 48 -7.53 -10.56 6.56
CA GLU A 48 -7.23 -11.56 7.61
C GLU A 48 -5.71 -11.73 7.77
N THR A 49 -5.06 -10.68 8.21
CA THR A 49 -3.60 -10.50 8.26
C THR A 49 -3.22 -9.69 9.50
N ASP A 50 -1.93 -9.63 9.83
CA ASP A 50 -1.40 -8.83 10.94
C ASP A 50 -1.42 -7.29 10.69
N THR A 51 -2.25 -6.80 9.76
CA THR A 51 -2.34 -5.38 9.38
C THR A 51 -2.64 -4.47 10.58
N THR A 52 -1.91 -3.35 10.68
CA THR A 52 -1.91 -2.45 11.84
C THR A 52 -2.29 -1.00 11.54
N VAL A 53 -2.22 -0.54 10.29
CA VAL A 53 -2.49 0.86 9.93
C VAL A 53 -3.86 1.07 9.29
N PHE A 54 -4.50 2.20 9.61
CA PHE A 54 -5.90 2.50 9.20
C PHE A 54 -6.15 3.97 8.83
N HIS A 55 -5.10 4.79 8.62
CA HIS A 55 -5.29 6.14 8.08
C HIS A 55 -5.65 6.04 6.60
N GLU A 56 -6.91 6.28 6.28
CA GLU A 56 -7.44 6.03 4.95
C GLU A 56 -7.28 7.23 4.01
N ILE A 57 -6.79 6.93 2.81
CA ILE A 57 -6.71 7.82 1.67
C ILE A 57 -7.47 7.16 0.53
N ILE A 58 -8.52 7.82 0.05
CA ILE A 58 -9.32 7.35 -1.07
C ILE A 58 -8.79 8.01 -2.34
N LEU A 59 -8.33 7.22 -3.30
CA LEU A 59 -7.88 7.72 -4.61
C LEU A 59 -8.91 7.40 -5.69
N ASN A 60 -9.59 8.44 -6.17
CA ASN A 60 -10.42 8.44 -7.36
C ASN A 60 -9.58 8.70 -8.63
N PRO A 61 -10.10 8.46 -9.84
CA PRO A 61 -9.33 8.63 -11.06
C PRO A 61 -8.77 10.05 -11.20
N GLY A 62 -7.45 10.16 -11.37
CA GLY A 62 -6.73 11.43 -11.45
C GLY A 62 -6.12 11.91 -10.13
N GLU A 63 -6.53 11.33 -9.00
CA GLU A 63 -5.93 11.60 -7.70
C GLU A 63 -4.66 10.76 -7.50
N GLN A 64 -3.77 11.28 -6.66
CA GLN A 64 -2.50 10.64 -6.37
C GLN A 64 -2.09 10.83 -4.92
N TYR A 65 -1.26 9.92 -4.43
CA TYR A 65 -0.64 10.01 -3.13
C TYR A 65 0.77 9.43 -3.18
N THR A 66 1.70 10.05 -2.45
CA THR A 66 3.10 9.62 -2.35
C THR A 66 3.34 8.98 -0.99
N ILE A 67 3.77 7.73 -1.04
CA ILE A 67 4.17 6.91 0.09
C ILE A 67 5.68 7.03 0.21
N VAL A 68 6.12 7.61 1.33
CA VAL A 68 7.54 7.83 1.62
C VAL A 68 8.18 6.57 2.20
N PRO A 69 9.52 6.45 2.16
CA PRO A 69 10.22 5.31 2.74
C PRO A 69 9.85 5.06 4.21
N GLU A 70 9.90 3.80 4.65
CA GLU A 70 9.54 3.34 6.00
C GLU A 70 8.05 3.52 6.40
N MET A 71 7.22 4.15 5.58
CA MET A 71 5.78 4.27 5.83
C MET A 71 5.09 2.92 5.62
N LEU A 72 4.52 2.34 6.68
CA LEU A 72 3.64 1.18 6.55
C LEU A 72 2.41 1.58 5.75
N HIS A 73 2.06 0.73 4.79
CA HIS A 73 0.88 0.91 3.95
C HIS A 73 0.36 -0.42 3.41
N TRP A 74 -0.94 -0.44 3.10
CA TRP A 74 -1.63 -1.50 2.37
C TRP A 74 -2.76 -0.89 1.55
N PHE A 75 -3.26 -1.61 0.55
CA PHE A 75 -4.34 -1.07 -0.26
C PHE A 75 -5.27 -2.13 -0.84
N GLN A 76 -6.47 -1.67 -1.17
CA GLN A 76 -7.53 -2.49 -1.73
C GLN A 76 -8.25 -1.73 -2.85
N ALA A 77 -8.57 -2.44 -3.93
CA ALA A 77 -9.42 -1.90 -4.97
C ALA A 77 -10.89 -1.82 -4.50
N GLY A 78 -11.60 -0.77 -4.90
CA GLY A 78 -13.03 -0.62 -4.69
C GLY A 78 -13.87 -1.66 -5.46
N PRO A 79 -15.21 -1.59 -5.34
CA PRO A 79 -16.12 -2.59 -5.92
C PRO A 79 -15.99 -2.76 -7.44
N ASP A 80 -15.68 -1.67 -8.15
CA ASP A 80 -15.49 -1.69 -9.62
C ASP A 80 -14.04 -1.98 -10.04
N GLY A 81 -13.17 -2.34 -9.09
CA GLY A 81 -11.74 -2.51 -9.31
C GLY A 81 -10.95 -1.19 -9.33
N ALA A 82 -9.68 -1.28 -9.71
CA ALA A 82 -8.80 -0.12 -9.86
C ALA A 82 -7.69 -0.38 -10.88
N VAL A 83 -7.26 0.68 -11.57
CA VAL A 83 -5.99 0.70 -12.31
C VAL A 83 -5.12 1.79 -11.71
N ILE A 84 -3.90 1.47 -11.30
CA ILE A 84 -2.97 2.39 -10.65
C ILE A 84 -1.71 2.47 -11.50
N SER A 85 -1.20 3.68 -11.71
CA SER A 85 0.19 3.86 -12.11
C SER A 85 1.03 4.09 -10.86
N GLU A 86 2.08 3.28 -10.69
CA GLU A 86 3.13 3.53 -9.71
C GLU A 86 4.27 4.29 -10.42
N PHE A 87 4.69 5.40 -9.81
CA PHE A 87 5.93 6.09 -10.15
C PHE A 87 6.80 6.06 -8.91
N SER A 88 7.97 5.45 -8.97
CA SER A 88 8.84 5.32 -7.82
C SER A 88 10.25 5.81 -8.11
N THR A 89 11.03 5.97 -7.04
CA THR A 89 12.50 5.87 -7.13
C THR A 89 12.87 4.49 -7.67
N LYS A 90 14.16 4.11 -7.63
CA LYS A 90 14.53 2.74 -8.01
C LYS A 90 13.67 1.75 -7.22
N SER A 91 12.92 0.91 -7.92
CA SER A 91 12.16 -0.17 -7.28
C SER A 91 13.13 -1.15 -6.62
N THR A 92 12.83 -1.47 -5.36
CA THR A 92 13.54 -2.43 -4.52
C THR A 92 12.50 -3.31 -3.82
N ASP A 93 11.44 -3.72 -4.53
CA ASP A 93 10.33 -4.48 -3.93
C ASP A 93 10.79 -5.83 -3.35
N GLU A 94 11.96 -6.32 -3.74
CA GLU A 94 12.61 -7.48 -3.12
C GLU A 94 13.06 -7.24 -1.67
N THR A 95 13.14 -5.98 -1.26
CA THR A 95 13.52 -5.56 0.10
C THR A 95 12.33 -5.11 0.93
N ASP A 96 11.10 -5.23 0.40
CA ASP A 96 9.89 -4.86 1.15
C ASP A 96 9.75 -5.73 2.40
N VAL A 97 9.46 -5.08 3.52
CA VAL A 97 9.19 -5.76 4.79
C VAL A 97 7.69 -5.79 4.98
N PHE A 98 7.10 -6.98 4.84
CA PHE A 98 5.70 -7.22 5.12
C PHE A 98 5.47 -7.37 6.62
N THR A 99 4.35 -6.84 7.11
CA THR A 99 3.96 -6.98 8.52
C THR A 99 3.63 -8.44 8.85
N GLU A 100 3.04 -9.16 7.89
CA GLU A 100 2.78 -10.59 8.04
C GLU A 100 4.09 -11.39 8.07
N LYS A 101 4.30 -12.12 9.18
CA LYS A 101 5.55 -12.87 9.39
C LYS A 101 5.75 -14.07 8.46
N ASN A 102 4.71 -14.51 7.73
CA ASN A 102 4.70 -15.73 6.93
C ASN A 102 4.47 -15.50 5.43
N SER A 103 4.50 -14.27 4.94
CA SER A 103 4.30 -14.00 3.52
C SER A 103 5.58 -14.28 2.72
N GLU A 104 5.89 -15.56 2.49
CA GLU A 104 6.69 -15.91 1.31
C GLU A 104 5.90 -15.48 0.07
N ARG A 105 6.51 -14.63 -0.74
CA ARG A 105 5.94 -14.10 -1.98
C ARG A 105 5.64 -15.27 -2.92
N ASN A 106 4.40 -15.79 -2.93
CA ASN A 106 3.95 -16.77 -3.92
C ASN A 106 3.95 -16.11 -5.31
N LYS A 107 5.09 -16.18 -5.99
CA LYS A 107 5.26 -15.84 -7.41
C LYS A 107 4.78 -17.03 -8.24
N ASN A 108 3.50 -17.04 -8.61
CA ASN A 108 2.98 -17.83 -9.73
C ASN A 108 2.39 -16.88 -10.78
#